data_AF-K9HEI7-F1
#
_entry.id   AF-K9HEI7-F1
#
_cell.length_a   1.000
_cell.length_b   1.000
_cell.length_c   1.000
_cell.angle_alpha   90.00
_cell.angle_beta   90.00
_cell.angle_gamma   90.00
#
_symmetry.space_group_name_H-M   'P 1'
#
loop_
_entity.id
_entity.type
_entity.pdbx_description
1 polymer ?
#
loop_
_entity_poly.entity_id
_entity_poly.type
_entity_poly.pdbx_seq_one_letter_code
_entity_poly.pdbx_strand_id
1 'polypeptide(L)'
;MSRDRRTPFNRVGEFLNQWSVPRQMRGADHRTDAARSRMSETLRPRLEDADRVGTSICPYCAVGCAQLVYARDGRAIHVEGDPRSPINEGTLCPKGSATIGWMNAPDRLSKVLHRAPYSDRWEEKPLDWAMDRIAHLTRQTRDETFVEALPGGETVNHTLGLASLGGATLDNEENYAIKKLFGGGLGMVWIENQARV
;
A
#
# COMPACT_ATOMS: atom_id res chain seq x y z
N MET A 1 -17.27 22.76 17.59
CA MET A 1 -17.60 24.01 18.32
C MET A 1 -16.90 23.92 19.67
N SER A 2 -15.81 24.63 19.95
CA SER A 2 -15.71 26.06 20.23
C SER A 2 -14.36 26.62 19.75
N ARG A 3 -14.36 27.70 18.96
CA ARG A 3 -13.14 28.44 18.63
C ARG A 3 -12.83 29.38 19.80
N ASP A 4 -11.91 28.94 20.65
CA ASP A 4 -11.41 29.65 21.82
C ASP A 4 -10.76 31.00 21.41
N ARG A 5 -11.54 32.09 21.50
CA ARG A 5 -11.06 33.46 21.23
C ARG A 5 -10.27 33.97 22.45
N ARG A 6 -9.04 33.47 22.65
CA ARG A 6 -8.12 34.01 23.66
C ARG A 6 -7.52 35.34 23.21
N THR A 7 -7.62 36.37 24.03
CA THR A 7 -7.00 37.69 23.80
C THR A 7 -5.46 37.58 23.81
N PRO A 8 -4.72 38.45 23.08
CA PRO A 8 -3.25 38.41 23.02
C PRO A 8 -2.58 38.50 24.40
N PHE A 9 -3.14 39.31 25.30
CA PHE A 9 -2.64 39.47 26.68
C PHE A 9 -2.74 38.18 27.50
N ASN A 10 -3.83 37.42 27.35
CA ASN A 10 -3.99 36.15 28.06
C ASN A 10 -2.99 35.10 27.56
N ARG A 11 -2.60 35.13 26.28
CA ARG A 11 -1.55 34.24 25.75
C ARG A 11 -0.17 34.56 26.33
N VAL A 12 0.17 35.83 26.50
CA VAL A 12 1.46 36.24 27.08
C VAL A 12 1.53 35.85 28.56
N GLY A 13 0.45 36.07 29.33
CA GLY A 13 0.40 35.66 30.74
C GLY A 13 0.45 34.14 30.94
N GLU A 14 -0.24 33.37 30.10
CA GLU A 14 -0.19 31.90 30.12
C GLU A 14 1.20 31.39 29.73
N PHE A 15 1.82 31.99 28.71
CA PHE A 15 3.19 31.67 28.28
C PHE A 15 4.22 31.93 29.38
N LEU A 16 4.19 33.11 30.01
CA LEU A 16 5.11 33.44 31.11
C LEU A 16 4.91 32.53 32.32
N ASN A 17 3.67 32.16 32.63
CA ASN A 17 3.38 31.23 33.72
C ASN A 17 3.81 29.78 33.43
N GLN A 18 3.87 29.38 32.17
CA GLN A 18 4.32 28.04 31.78
C GLN A 18 5.83 27.96 31.49
N TRP A 19 6.52 29.10 31.45
CA TRP A 19 7.96 29.15 31.26
C TRP A 19 8.69 28.53 32.45
N SER A 20 9.84 27.90 32.18
CA SER A 20 10.57 27.10 33.16
C SER A 20 11.05 27.93 34.35
N VAL A 21 11.52 29.15 34.11
CA VAL A 21 12.09 30.02 35.15
C VAL A 21 11.04 30.43 36.20
N PRO A 22 9.85 30.97 35.85
CA PRO A 22 8.81 31.26 36.84
C PRO A 22 8.26 30.04 37.57
N ARG A 23 8.31 28.84 36.98
CA ARG A 23 7.93 27.59 37.65
C ARG A 23 8.97 27.19 38.71
N GLN A 24 10.26 27.32 38.39
CA GLN A 24 11.37 27.09 39.34
C GLN A 24 11.32 28.07 40.52
N MET A 25 11.07 29.35 40.25
CA MET A 25 10.92 30.37 41.30
C MET A 25 9.72 30.08 42.23
N ARG A 26 8.73 29.30 41.78
CA ARG A 26 7.57 28.84 42.57
C ARG A 26 7.79 27.47 43.23
N GLY A 27 9.02 26.95 43.20
CA GLY A 27 9.40 25.70 43.88
C GLY A 27 9.25 24.42 43.04
N ALA A 28 8.92 24.51 41.75
CA ALA A 28 8.94 23.34 40.87
C ALA A 28 10.38 22.91 40.58
N ASP A 29 10.63 21.60 40.62
CA ASP A 29 11.98 21.08 40.41
C ASP A 29 12.48 21.34 38.98
N HIS A 30 13.71 21.84 38.88
CA HIS A 30 14.33 22.27 37.63
C HIS A 30 14.67 21.11 36.67
N ARG A 31 14.73 19.87 37.16
CA ARG A 31 15.05 18.66 36.36
C ARG A 31 13.81 17.90 35.93
N THR A 32 12.66 18.18 36.54
CA THR A 32 11.40 17.48 36.31
C THR A 32 10.29 18.47 35.94
N ASP A 33 9.51 18.94 36.90
CA ASP A 33 8.26 19.67 36.69
C ASP A 33 8.42 20.98 35.92
N ALA A 34 9.47 21.76 36.21
CA ALA A 34 9.71 23.01 35.50
C ALA A 34 10.36 22.82 34.12
N ALA A 35 10.96 21.65 33.87
CA ALA A 35 11.57 21.30 32.57
C ALA A 35 10.54 20.75 31.57
N ARG A 36 9.38 20.25 32.04
CA ARG A 36 8.33 19.71 31.18
C ARG A 36 7.49 20.83 30.56
N SER A 37 7.50 20.88 29.23
CA SER A 37 6.59 21.74 28.48
C SER A 37 5.18 21.15 28.46
N ARG A 38 4.16 22.00 28.29
CA ARG A 38 2.78 21.53 28.06
C ARG A 38 2.68 20.57 26.88
N MET A 39 3.44 20.84 25.81
CA MET A 39 3.54 19.92 24.67
C MET A 39 3.96 18.53 25.14
N SER A 40 5.05 18.43 25.91
CA SER A 40 5.56 17.18 26.48
C SER A 40 4.57 16.47 27.41
N GLU A 41 3.76 17.23 28.17
CA GLU A 41 2.71 16.68 29.05
C GLU A 41 1.51 16.14 28.26
N THR A 42 1.18 16.79 27.13
CA THR A 42 0.04 16.43 26.27
C THR A 42 0.39 15.47 25.15
N LEU A 43 1.67 15.16 24.91
CA LEU A 43 2.07 14.18 23.91
C LEU A 43 1.40 12.85 24.22
N ARG A 44 0.78 12.28 23.20
CA ARG A 44 0.20 10.95 23.19
C ARG A 44 0.80 10.16 22.04
N PRO A 45 0.96 8.84 22.17
CA PRO A 45 1.36 7.99 21.05
C PRO A 45 0.40 8.20 19.88
N ARG A 46 0.93 8.42 18.68
CA ARG A 46 0.15 8.46 17.43
C ARG A 46 -0.66 7.19 17.15
N LEU A 47 -0.45 6.12 17.93
CA LEU A 47 -1.15 4.85 17.80
C LEU A 47 -2.47 4.83 18.58
N GLU A 48 -2.62 5.68 19.62
CA GLU A 48 -3.91 5.87 20.32
C GLU A 48 -5.00 6.36 19.36
N ASP A 49 -4.55 6.98 18.28
CA ASP A 49 -5.37 7.53 17.25
C ASP A 49 -5.99 6.46 16.32
N ALA A 50 -5.44 5.23 16.30
CA ALA A 50 -5.92 4.17 15.42
C ALA A 50 -7.28 3.62 15.88
N ASP A 51 -8.24 3.50 14.95
CA ASP A 51 -9.52 2.81 15.19
C ASP A 51 -9.44 1.31 14.87
N ARG A 52 -8.41 0.90 14.12
CA ARG A 52 -8.18 -0.48 13.70
C ARG A 52 -6.70 -0.80 13.62
N VAL A 53 -6.35 -2.01 14.03
CA VAL A 53 -5.01 -2.59 13.83
C VAL A 53 -5.17 -3.89 13.06
N GLY A 54 -4.54 -3.98 11.90
CA GLY A 54 -4.48 -5.18 11.07
C GLY A 54 -3.10 -5.80 11.09
N THR A 55 -3.03 -7.11 10.88
CA THR A 55 -1.77 -7.84 10.64
C THR A 55 -1.58 -8.03 9.13
N SER A 56 -0.36 -7.82 8.65
CA SER A 56 0.01 -8.06 7.25
C SER A 56 1.41 -8.67 7.16
N ILE A 57 1.80 -9.11 5.96
CA ILE A 57 3.17 -9.55 5.66
C ILE A 57 3.83 -8.49 4.76
N CYS A 58 5.11 -8.25 5.02
CA CYS A 58 5.95 -7.33 4.25
C CYS A 58 6.01 -7.77 2.77
N PRO A 59 5.62 -6.89 1.80
CA PRO A 59 5.49 -7.26 0.39
C PRO A 59 6.81 -7.15 -0.40
N TYR A 60 7.97 -7.13 0.27
CA TYR A 60 9.26 -6.89 -0.38
C TYR A 60 10.02 -8.18 -0.69
N CYS A 61 10.92 -8.61 0.19
CA CYS A 61 11.71 -9.82 -0.03
C CYS A 61 11.01 -11.05 0.55
N ALA A 62 11.52 -12.24 0.22
CA ALA A 62 10.98 -13.53 0.63
C ALA A 62 11.20 -13.90 2.12
N VAL A 63 11.65 -12.96 2.97
CA VAL A 63 11.80 -13.22 4.42
C VAL A 63 10.42 -13.38 5.08
N GLY A 64 9.41 -12.65 4.62
CA GLY A 64 8.05 -12.75 5.18
C GLY A 64 7.89 -12.10 6.56
N CYS A 65 8.58 -10.98 6.82
CA CYS A 65 8.41 -10.23 8.07
C CYS A 65 6.93 -9.86 8.30
N ALA A 66 6.38 -10.18 9.47
CA ALA A 66 5.03 -9.77 9.83
C ALA A 66 5.00 -8.30 10.29
N GLN A 67 3.91 -7.61 9.95
CA GLN A 67 3.69 -6.19 10.17
C GLN A 67 2.36 -5.94 10.87
N LEU A 68 2.33 -4.91 11.72
CA LEU A 68 1.12 -4.31 12.25
C LEU A 68 0.82 -3.04 11.46
N VAL A 69 -0.40 -2.93 10.94
CA VAL A 69 -0.89 -1.78 10.18
C VAL A 69 -1.97 -1.09 11.02
N TYR A 70 -1.66 0.12 11.49
CA TYR A 70 -2.58 0.95 12.26
C TYR A 70 -3.33 1.86 11.29
N ALA A 71 -4.65 1.83 11.35
CA ALA A 71 -5.52 2.62 10.48
C ALA A 71 -6.46 3.52 11.29
N ARG A 72 -6.89 4.60 10.65
CA ARG A 72 -7.94 5.52 11.09
C ARG A 72 -8.74 5.94 9.86
N ASP A 73 -10.06 5.93 9.95
CA ASP A 73 -10.96 6.37 8.86
C ASP A 73 -10.64 5.69 7.51
N GLY A 74 -10.26 4.42 7.56
CA GLY A 74 -9.88 3.63 6.38
C GLY A 74 -8.51 3.95 5.76
N ARG A 75 -7.68 4.77 6.41
CA ARG A 75 -6.32 5.11 5.95
C ARG A 75 -5.27 4.63 6.95
N ALA A 76 -4.17 4.08 6.44
CA ALA A 76 -3.04 3.69 7.28
C ALA A 76 -2.35 4.93 7.86
N ILE A 77 -2.18 4.97 9.18
CA ILE A 77 -1.49 6.05 9.92
C ILE A 77 -0.13 5.60 10.47
N HIS A 78 0.06 4.29 10.66
CA HIS A 78 1.35 3.73 11.02
C HIS A 78 1.54 2.29 10.54
N VAL A 79 2.80 1.89 10.34
CA VAL A 79 3.21 0.50 10.11
C VAL A 79 4.46 0.22 10.94
N GLU A 80 4.47 -0.88 11.68
CA GLU A 80 5.63 -1.40 12.40
C GLU A 80 5.68 -2.93 12.30
N GLY A 81 6.75 -3.55 12.81
CA GLY A 81 6.85 -5.01 12.82
C GLY A 81 5.98 -5.63 13.91
N ASP A 82 5.44 -6.82 13.66
CA ASP A 82 4.70 -7.55 14.69
C ASP A 82 5.67 -8.26 15.66
N PRO A 83 5.71 -7.90 16.96
CA PRO A 83 6.60 -8.53 17.94
C PRO A 83 6.26 -10.01 18.20
N ARG A 84 5.07 -10.47 17.80
CA ARG A 84 4.64 -11.87 17.94
C ARG A 84 5.23 -12.77 16.85
N SER A 85 5.84 -12.18 15.83
CA SER A 85 6.39 -12.93 14.70
C SER A 85 7.63 -13.72 15.12
N PRO A 86 7.68 -15.03 14.85
CA PRO A 86 8.89 -15.83 15.09
C PRO A 86 10.00 -15.54 14.08
N ILE A 87 9.71 -14.78 13.01
CA ILE A 87 10.67 -14.47 11.95
C ILE A 87 11.43 -13.18 12.25
N ASN A 88 10.70 -12.13 12.62
CA ASN A 88 11.27 -10.79 12.75
C ASN A 88 11.14 -10.18 14.15
N GLU A 89 10.35 -10.76 15.06
CA GLU A 89 10.22 -10.29 16.46
C GLU A 89 10.01 -8.77 16.57
N GLY A 90 9.23 -8.18 15.66
CA GLY A 90 8.95 -6.74 15.63
C GLY A 90 9.95 -5.89 14.85
N THR A 91 11.06 -6.46 14.38
CA THR A 91 12.08 -5.73 13.59
C THR A 91 11.66 -5.59 12.13
N LEU A 92 12.05 -4.48 11.50
CA LEU A 92 11.88 -4.24 10.07
C LEU A 92 13.12 -3.55 9.49
N CYS A 93 13.54 -3.96 8.30
CA CYS A 93 14.54 -3.22 7.52
C CYS A 93 13.94 -1.92 6.95
N PRO A 94 14.75 -1.00 6.37
CA PRO A 94 14.25 0.28 5.84
C PRO A 94 13.14 0.15 4.81
N LYS A 95 13.09 -0.95 4.05
CA LYS A 95 12.02 -1.21 3.07
C LYS A 95 10.70 -1.48 3.79
N GLY A 96 10.70 -2.42 4.75
CA GLY A 96 9.51 -2.81 5.50
C GLY A 96 8.97 -1.68 6.38
N SER A 97 9.83 -0.91 7.03
CA SER A 97 9.38 0.25 7.84
C SER A 97 8.80 1.38 6.97
N ALA A 98 9.17 1.43 5.68
CA ALA A 98 8.67 2.42 4.73
C ALA A 98 7.38 1.99 3.99
N THR A 99 6.78 0.82 4.27
CA THR A 99 5.55 0.35 3.60
C THR A 99 4.41 1.39 3.63
N ILE A 100 4.29 2.17 4.71
CA ILE A 100 3.28 3.23 4.81
C ILE A 100 3.41 4.31 3.74
N GLY A 101 4.64 4.64 3.34
CA GLY A 101 4.90 5.64 2.31
C GLY A 101 4.31 5.23 0.96
N TRP A 102 4.37 3.93 0.65
CA TRP A 102 3.76 3.36 -0.55
C TRP A 102 2.23 3.32 -0.49
N MET A 103 1.65 2.96 0.66
CA MET A 103 0.19 2.89 0.80
C MET A 103 -0.48 4.26 0.64
N ASN A 104 0.18 5.31 1.14
CA ASN A 104 -0.33 6.69 1.12
C ASN A 104 0.35 7.57 0.06
N ALA A 105 1.01 6.97 -0.93
CA ALA A 105 1.74 7.69 -1.96
C ALA A 105 0.79 8.65 -2.74
N PRO A 106 1.05 9.97 -2.76
CA PRO A 106 0.14 10.94 -3.37
C PRO A 106 0.07 10.84 -4.89
N ASP A 107 1.08 10.23 -5.51
CA ASP A 107 1.22 9.97 -6.94
C ASP A 107 0.64 8.61 -7.37
N ARG A 108 0.04 7.85 -6.44
CA ARG A 108 -0.62 6.58 -6.77
C ARG A 108 -1.76 6.82 -7.76
N LEU A 109 -1.67 6.16 -8.92
CA LEU A 109 -2.72 6.19 -9.92
C LEU A 109 -4.02 5.61 -9.35
N SER A 110 -5.09 6.39 -9.43
CA SER A 110 -6.43 6.04 -8.93
C SER A 110 -7.48 5.89 -10.04
N LYS A 111 -7.08 6.15 -11.29
CA LYS A 111 -7.94 6.12 -12.47
C LYS A 111 -7.29 5.32 -13.58
N VAL A 112 -8.12 4.74 -14.42
CA VAL A 112 -7.65 4.04 -15.61
C VAL A 112 -7.15 5.05 -16.64
N LEU A 113 -5.98 4.78 -17.20
CA LEU A 113 -5.37 5.55 -18.27
C LEU A 113 -5.28 4.69 -19.54
N HIS A 114 -5.86 5.18 -20.63
CA HIS A 114 -5.82 4.55 -21.94
C HIS A 114 -4.96 5.38 -22.89
N ARG A 115 -4.13 4.71 -23.68
CA ARG A 115 -3.35 5.33 -24.76
C ARG A 115 -3.76 4.70 -26.08
N ALA A 116 -4.36 5.51 -26.96
CA ALA A 116 -4.78 5.05 -28.28
C ALA A 116 -3.57 4.74 -29.18
N PRO A 117 -3.73 3.85 -30.18
CA PRO A 117 -2.71 3.63 -31.20
C PRO A 117 -2.23 4.95 -31.81
N TYR A 118 -0.92 5.10 -31.96
CA TYR A 118 -0.26 6.29 -32.50
C TYR A 118 -0.42 7.59 -31.68
N SER A 119 -1.06 7.56 -30.52
CA SER A 119 -1.14 8.71 -29.60
C SER A 119 0.15 8.83 -28.76
N ASP A 120 0.52 10.04 -28.38
CA ASP A 120 1.57 10.37 -27.42
C ASP A 120 1.00 10.75 -26.03
N ARG A 121 -0.32 10.69 -25.86
CA ARG A 121 -1.03 11.15 -24.65
C ARG A 121 -1.90 10.05 -24.03
N TRP A 122 -2.04 10.15 -22.70
CA TRP A 122 -2.96 9.34 -21.91
C TRP A 122 -4.34 10.01 -21.81
N GLU A 123 -5.39 9.20 -21.88
CA GLU A 123 -6.77 9.59 -21.66
C GLU A 123 -7.34 8.83 -20.46
N GLU A 124 -7.99 9.53 -19.54
CA GLU A 124 -8.75 8.88 -18.48
C GLU A 124 -9.97 8.16 -19.06
N LYS A 125 -10.24 6.93 -18.60
CA LYS A 125 -11.43 6.15 -19.00
C LYS A 125 -12.11 5.53 -17.77
N PRO A 126 -13.43 5.26 -17.86
CA PRO A 126 -14.13 4.44 -16.87
C PRO A 126 -13.53 3.02 -16.76
N LEU A 127 -13.61 2.42 -15.57
CA LEU A 127 -13.06 1.08 -15.31
C LEU A 127 -13.79 0.00 -16.11
N ASP A 128 -15.12 0.03 -16.12
CA ASP A 128 -15.99 -0.86 -16.89
C ASP A 128 -15.64 -0.84 -18.38
N TRP A 129 -15.47 0.35 -18.96
CA TRP A 129 -15.03 0.50 -20.35
C TRP A 129 -13.70 -0.23 -20.63
N ALA A 130 -12.74 -0.11 -19.71
CA ALA A 130 -11.44 -0.73 -19.88
C ALA A 130 -11.50 -2.26 -19.73
N MET A 131 -12.28 -2.75 -18.76
CA MET A 131 -12.50 -4.18 -18.56
C MET A 131 -13.16 -4.83 -19.79
N ASP A 132 -14.22 -4.21 -20.33
CA ASP A 132 -14.91 -4.70 -21.53
C ASP A 132 -13.99 -4.69 -22.76
N ARG A 133 -13.22 -3.62 -22.93
CA ARG A 133 -12.27 -3.50 -24.06
C ARG A 133 -11.16 -4.54 -23.97
N ILE A 134 -10.57 -4.75 -22.80
CA ILE A 134 -9.53 -5.77 -22.59
C ILE A 134 -10.10 -7.16 -22.89
N ALA A 135 -11.27 -7.49 -22.34
CA ALA A 135 -11.92 -8.77 -22.59
C ALA A 135 -12.21 -9.00 -24.09
N HIS A 136 -12.72 -7.98 -24.78
CA HIS A 136 -12.99 -8.05 -26.23
C HIS A 136 -11.72 -8.32 -27.03
N LEU A 137 -10.65 -7.56 -26.79
CA LEU A 137 -9.38 -7.72 -27.50
C LEU A 137 -8.71 -9.06 -27.19
N THR A 138 -8.71 -9.48 -25.93
CA THR A 138 -8.17 -10.79 -25.52
C THR A 138 -8.92 -11.92 -26.22
N ARG A 139 -10.26 -11.86 -26.27
CA ARG A 139 -11.06 -12.85 -26.97
C ARG A 139 -10.77 -12.84 -28.47
N GLN A 140 -10.78 -11.67 -29.10
CA GLN A 140 -10.54 -11.54 -30.53
C GLN A 140 -9.18 -12.16 -30.90
N THR A 141 -8.10 -11.76 -30.21
CA THR A 141 -6.77 -12.30 -30.47
C THR A 141 -6.70 -13.80 -30.21
N ARG A 142 -7.34 -14.29 -29.14
CA ARG A 142 -7.42 -15.73 -28.87
C ARG A 142 -8.08 -16.45 -30.04
N ASP A 143 -9.28 -16.04 -30.44
CA ASP A 143 -10.07 -16.71 -31.48
C ASP A 143 -9.34 -16.68 -32.84
N GLU A 144 -8.61 -15.59 -33.15
CA GLU A 144 -7.80 -15.46 -34.37
C GLU A 144 -6.52 -16.32 -34.37
N THR A 145 -6.01 -16.71 -33.20
CA THR A 145 -4.69 -17.37 -33.07
C THR A 145 -4.73 -18.71 -32.35
N PHE A 146 -5.93 -19.24 -32.10
CA PHE A 146 -6.11 -20.53 -31.43
C PHE A 146 -5.78 -21.68 -32.38
N VAL A 147 -5.07 -22.67 -31.85
CA VAL A 147 -4.68 -23.90 -32.53
C VAL A 147 -5.23 -25.06 -31.74
N GLU A 148 -6.21 -25.76 -32.32
CA GLU A 148 -6.78 -26.97 -31.72
C GLU A 148 -5.83 -28.16 -31.88
N ALA A 149 -5.28 -28.36 -33.09
CA ALA A 149 -4.35 -29.43 -33.40
C ALA A 149 -3.21 -28.97 -34.32
N LEU A 150 -2.04 -29.60 -34.17
CA LEU A 150 -0.88 -29.39 -35.03
C LEU A 150 -1.08 -30.08 -36.41
N PRO A 151 -0.23 -29.77 -37.41
CA PRO A 151 -0.29 -30.45 -38.71
C PRO A 151 -0.12 -31.98 -38.65
N GLY A 152 0.52 -32.51 -37.60
CA GLY A 152 0.66 -33.95 -37.36
C GLY A 152 -0.58 -34.62 -36.75
N GLY A 153 -1.62 -33.85 -36.43
CA GLY A 153 -2.87 -34.32 -35.83
C GLY A 153 -2.86 -34.33 -34.30
N GLU A 154 -1.77 -33.93 -33.65
CA GLU A 154 -1.69 -33.84 -32.19
C GLU A 154 -2.55 -32.68 -31.68
N THR A 155 -3.49 -32.97 -30.77
CA THR A 155 -4.29 -31.95 -30.10
C THR A 155 -3.44 -31.14 -29.12
N VAL A 156 -3.48 -29.81 -29.23
CA VAL A 156 -2.72 -28.89 -28.37
C VAL A 156 -3.56 -27.83 -27.68
N ASN A 157 -4.71 -27.43 -28.26
CA ASN A 157 -5.67 -26.48 -27.68
C ASN A 157 -5.02 -25.24 -27.05
N HIS A 158 -4.18 -24.53 -27.81
CA HIS A 158 -3.44 -23.37 -27.32
C HIS A 158 -3.56 -22.14 -28.21
N THR A 159 -3.10 -21.00 -27.71
CA THR A 159 -2.79 -19.80 -28.51
C THR A 159 -1.36 -19.36 -28.25
N LEU A 160 -0.67 -18.97 -29.34
CA LEU A 160 0.65 -18.32 -29.28
C LEU A 160 0.55 -16.79 -29.44
N GLY A 161 -0.65 -16.25 -29.65
CA GLY A 161 -0.89 -14.82 -29.89
C GLY A 161 -0.97 -13.96 -28.62
N LEU A 162 -0.93 -14.59 -27.45
CA LEU A 162 -1.03 -13.93 -26.15
C LEU A 162 0.12 -14.39 -25.24
N ALA A 163 0.66 -13.44 -24.46
CA ALA A 163 1.68 -13.70 -23.46
C ALA A 163 1.40 -12.92 -22.18
N SER A 164 1.85 -13.45 -21.05
CA SER A 164 1.74 -12.84 -19.72
C SER A 164 3.10 -12.82 -19.04
N LEU A 165 3.47 -11.66 -18.50
CA LEU A 165 4.61 -11.47 -17.60
C LEU A 165 4.08 -10.81 -16.32
N GLY A 166 4.21 -11.48 -15.19
CA GLY A 166 3.70 -10.98 -13.90
C GLY A 166 4.36 -11.70 -12.74
N GLY A 167 3.69 -11.77 -11.59
CA GLY A 167 3.96 -12.88 -10.67
C GLY A 167 4.20 -12.51 -9.22
N ALA A 168 5.43 -12.65 -8.77
CA ALA A 168 5.83 -12.89 -7.37
C ALA A 168 5.44 -11.80 -6.35
N THR A 169 4.93 -10.66 -6.81
CA THR A 169 4.41 -9.57 -5.95
C THR A 169 2.91 -9.66 -5.69
N LEU A 170 2.21 -10.61 -6.33
CA LEU A 170 0.79 -10.89 -6.16
C LEU A 170 0.59 -12.00 -5.12
N ASP A 171 -0.62 -12.09 -4.59
CA ASP A 171 -0.96 -13.14 -3.64
C ASP A 171 -0.93 -14.53 -4.31
N ASN A 172 -0.81 -15.58 -3.50
CA ASN A 172 -0.76 -16.96 -4.03
C ASN A 172 -2.06 -17.32 -4.76
N GLU A 173 -3.20 -16.92 -4.20
CA GLU A 173 -4.53 -17.16 -4.74
C GLU A 173 -4.73 -16.42 -6.07
N GLU A 174 -4.20 -15.20 -6.18
CA GLU A 174 -4.22 -14.42 -7.43
C GLU A 174 -3.35 -15.07 -8.50
N ASN A 175 -2.12 -15.46 -8.16
CA ASN A 175 -1.23 -16.19 -9.07
C ASN A 175 -1.87 -17.49 -9.56
N TYR A 176 -2.53 -18.22 -8.67
CA TYR A 176 -3.27 -19.43 -9.01
C TYR A 176 -4.43 -19.16 -9.97
N ALA A 177 -5.22 -18.11 -9.69
CA ALA A 177 -6.32 -17.69 -10.54
C ALA A 177 -5.83 -17.26 -11.93
N ILE A 178 -4.74 -16.48 -12.00
CA ILE A 178 -4.08 -16.07 -13.25
C ILE A 178 -3.64 -17.30 -14.04
N LYS A 179 -2.94 -18.25 -13.41
CA LYS A 179 -2.48 -19.45 -14.12
C LYS A 179 -3.63 -20.29 -14.65
N LYS A 180 -4.71 -20.44 -13.88
CA LYS A 180 -5.93 -21.12 -14.34
C LYS A 180 -6.60 -20.41 -15.50
N LEU A 181 -6.82 -19.11 -15.38
CA LEU A 181 -7.49 -18.32 -16.41
C LEU A 181 -6.67 -18.31 -17.70
N PHE A 182 -5.39 -17.95 -17.63
CA PHE A 182 -4.55 -17.79 -18.81
C PHE A 182 -4.19 -19.14 -19.43
N GLY A 183 -3.74 -20.10 -18.63
CA GLY A 183 -3.36 -21.41 -19.13
C GLY A 183 -4.57 -22.27 -19.47
N GLY A 184 -5.40 -22.58 -18.46
CA GLY A 184 -6.52 -23.50 -18.62
C GLY A 184 -7.73 -22.90 -19.35
N GLY A 185 -8.04 -21.62 -19.13
CA GLY A 185 -9.19 -20.96 -19.75
C GLY A 185 -8.91 -20.45 -21.17
N LEU A 186 -7.81 -19.71 -21.35
CA LEU A 186 -7.49 -19.05 -22.60
C LEU A 186 -6.59 -19.89 -23.52
N GLY A 187 -5.93 -20.94 -23.01
CA GLY A 187 -4.97 -21.75 -23.77
C GLY A 187 -3.62 -21.06 -23.99
N MET A 188 -3.27 -20.07 -23.17
CA MET A 188 -1.98 -19.37 -23.28
C MET A 188 -0.84 -20.28 -22.81
N VAL A 189 0.24 -20.34 -23.59
CA VAL A 189 1.46 -21.07 -23.23
C VAL A 189 2.59 -20.15 -22.73
N TRP A 190 2.64 -18.90 -23.22
CA TRP A 190 3.65 -17.92 -22.85
C TRP A 190 3.28 -17.23 -21.52
N ILE A 191 3.51 -17.93 -20.41
CA ILE A 191 3.24 -17.42 -19.06
C ILE A 191 4.52 -17.53 -18.25
N GLU A 192 5.19 -16.40 -18.03
CA GLU A 192 6.48 -16.33 -17.32
C GLU A 192 6.41 -15.31 -16.16
N ASN A 193 7.37 -15.40 -15.24
CA ASN A 193 7.47 -14.51 -14.08
C ASN A 193 8.93 -14.33 -13.62
N GLN A 194 9.11 -13.61 -12.50
CA GLN A 194 10.41 -13.33 -11.90
C GLN A 194 11.17 -14.58 -11.44
N ALA A 195 10.53 -15.74 -11.25
CA ALA A 195 11.23 -16.96 -10.84
C ALA A 195 12.10 -17.55 -11.97
N ARG A 196 11.86 -17.13 -13.22
CA ARG A 196 12.66 -17.53 -14.38
C ARG A 196 13.90 -16.65 -14.57
N VAL A 197 13.79 -15.36 -14.28
CA VAL A 197 14.78 -14.31 -14.57
C VAL A 197 15.71 -14.13 -13.38
#